data_AF-Q2UID3-F1
#
_entry.id   AF-Q2UID3-F1
#
_cell.length_a   1.000
_cell.length_b   1.000
_cell.length_c   1.000
_cell.angle_alpha   90.00
_cell.angle_beta   90.00
_cell.angle_gamma   90.00
#
_symmetry.space_group_name_H-M   'P 1'
#
loop_
_entity.id
_entity.type
_entity.pdbx_description
1 polymer ?
#
loop_
_entity_poly.entity_id
_entity_poly.type
_entity_poly.pdbx_seq_one_letter_code
_entity_poly.pdbx_strand_id
1 'polypeptide(L)'
;MDYWGMPAVRTNLQPFTFGIDISSCQAAIPGDGNDVICMTYTYDMAAFIVRLLDEEDWPEFSVIVGSQTTYNQLLQLAEELRGKKFQVVYDSVDKIKEGDVTIPPMPSDTGYSVEELKETTALVSRLTISGVFDLPRENRLNARFPDTETTKLKAFLEKAWGNSQ
;
A
#
# COMPACT_ATOMS: atom_id res chain seq x y z
N MET A 1 -0.20 -2.61 2.99
CA MET A 1 1.16 -2.43 3.55
C MET A 1 2.05 -3.61 3.13
N ASP A 2 1.56 -4.84 3.30
CA ASP A 2 2.21 -6.11 2.96
C ASP A 2 2.97 -6.11 1.62
N TYR A 3 2.33 -5.67 0.54
CA TYR A 3 2.91 -5.66 -0.81
C TYR A 3 4.28 -4.99 -0.88
N TRP A 4 4.49 -3.88 -0.17
CA TRP A 4 5.77 -3.18 -0.14
C TRP A 4 6.79 -3.82 0.80
N GLY A 5 6.43 -4.81 1.61
CA GLY A 5 7.37 -5.61 2.40
C GLY A 5 7.69 -6.97 1.79
N MET A 6 6.98 -7.38 0.73
CA MET A 6 7.20 -8.67 0.09
C MET A 6 8.56 -8.71 -0.65
N PRO A 7 9.24 -9.87 -0.68
CA PRO A 7 8.85 -11.15 -0.06
C PRO A 7 9.33 -11.31 1.39
N ALA A 8 9.99 -10.31 1.98
CA ALA A 8 10.66 -10.43 3.28
C ALA A 8 9.72 -10.50 4.49
N VAL A 9 8.50 -9.97 4.36
CA VAL A 9 7.52 -9.92 5.44
C VAL A 9 6.58 -11.12 5.45
N ARG A 10 6.12 -11.49 6.65
CA ARG A 10 5.04 -12.45 6.81
C ARG A 10 3.75 -11.89 6.21
N THR A 11 3.12 -12.63 5.31
CA THR A 11 1.83 -12.26 4.72
C THR A 11 1.12 -13.49 4.15
N ASN A 12 -0.20 -13.40 4.02
CA ASN A 12 -1.06 -14.40 3.37
C ASN A 12 -1.61 -13.90 2.03
N LEU A 13 -1.23 -12.70 1.61
CA LEU A 13 -1.63 -12.13 0.32
C LEU A 13 -0.81 -12.74 -0.82
N GLN A 14 -1.43 -12.84 -1.99
CA GLN A 14 -0.73 -13.19 -3.22
C GLN A 14 0.24 -12.06 -3.62
N PRO A 15 1.44 -12.36 -4.12
CA PRO A 15 2.40 -11.34 -4.54
C PRO A 15 1.85 -10.42 -5.65
N PHE A 16 1.99 -9.11 -5.45
CA PHE A 16 1.64 -8.09 -6.43
C PHE A 16 2.42 -6.80 -6.16
N THR A 17 2.70 -5.99 -7.19
CA THR A 17 3.35 -4.68 -7.03
C THR A 17 2.34 -3.56 -7.29
N PHE A 18 2.12 -2.71 -6.29
CA PHE A 18 1.34 -1.47 -6.45
C PHE A 18 2.27 -0.26 -6.43
N GLY A 19 2.46 0.34 -7.59
CA GLY A 19 3.21 1.57 -7.81
C GLY A 19 4.73 1.45 -7.61
N ILE A 20 5.21 0.87 -6.52
CA ILE A 20 6.64 0.82 -6.17
C ILE A 20 7.09 -0.63 -5.96
N ASP A 21 8.03 -1.09 -6.79
CA ASP A 21 8.81 -2.30 -6.55
C ASP A 21 10.11 -1.93 -5.83
N ILE A 22 10.14 -2.15 -4.52
CA ILE A 22 11.30 -1.85 -3.67
C ILE A 22 12.47 -2.78 -3.98
N SER A 23 12.21 -4.02 -4.41
CA SER A 23 13.24 -5.03 -4.68
C SER A 23 14.10 -4.63 -5.88
N SER A 24 13.45 -4.28 -7.01
CA SER A 24 14.16 -3.85 -8.22
C SER A 24 14.46 -2.35 -8.25
N CYS A 25 14.00 -1.59 -7.25
CA CYS A 25 14.18 -0.15 -7.14
C CYS A 25 13.59 0.62 -8.33
N GLN A 26 12.35 0.27 -8.68
CA GLN A 26 11.57 0.89 -9.75
C GLN A 26 10.22 1.35 -9.22
N ALA A 27 9.71 2.46 -9.75
CA ALA A 27 8.43 3.02 -9.35
C ALA A 27 7.66 3.59 -10.56
N ALA A 28 6.38 3.28 -10.63
CA ALA A 28 5.36 3.87 -11.47
C ALA A 28 4.32 4.56 -10.57
N ILE A 29 4.45 5.87 -10.40
CA ILE A 29 3.67 6.64 -9.44
C ILE A 29 2.50 7.33 -10.14
N PRO A 30 1.26 7.19 -9.63
CA PRO A 30 0.12 7.87 -10.21
C PRO A 30 0.10 9.36 -9.85
N GLY A 31 -0.21 10.21 -10.83
CA GLY A 31 -0.37 11.65 -10.63
C GLY A 31 0.95 12.31 -10.23
N ASP A 32 0.89 13.15 -9.20
CA ASP A 32 2.07 13.81 -8.61
C ASP A 32 2.68 13.02 -7.44
N GLY A 33 2.04 11.91 -7.05
CA GLY A 33 2.46 11.06 -5.93
C GLY A 33 2.17 11.62 -4.54
N ASN A 34 1.37 12.69 -4.40
CA ASN A 34 1.07 13.34 -3.13
C ASN A 34 -0.32 13.00 -2.56
N ASP A 35 -1.15 12.25 -3.28
CA ASP A 35 -2.39 11.73 -2.74
C ASP A 35 -2.14 10.83 -1.51
N VAL A 36 -2.97 11.00 -0.48
CA VAL A 36 -2.86 10.25 0.77
C VAL A 36 -3.36 8.83 0.56
N ILE A 37 -2.54 7.86 0.96
CA ILE A 37 -2.88 6.45 1.00
C ILE A 37 -2.88 5.96 2.45
N CYS A 38 -4.05 5.50 2.90
CA CYS A 38 -4.17 4.77 4.15
C CYS A 38 -3.85 3.30 3.90
N MET A 39 -3.07 2.70 4.79
CA MET A 39 -2.70 1.29 4.70
C MET A 39 -2.70 0.64 6.07
N THR A 40 -3.02 -0.64 6.07
CA THR A 40 -3.04 -1.48 7.26
C THR A 40 -2.27 -2.76 6.95
N TYR A 41 -1.46 -3.22 7.91
CA TYR A 41 -0.84 -4.53 7.82
C TYR A 41 -1.90 -5.60 8.07
N THR A 42 -1.92 -6.66 7.27
CA THR A 42 -2.97 -7.69 7.35
C THR A 42 -3.13 -8.31 8.73
N TYR A 43 -2.04 -8.47 9.48
CA TYR A 43 -2.10 -9.03 10.84
C TYR A 43 -2.66 -8.06 11.87
N ASP A 44 -2.43 -6.75 11.70
CA ASP A 44 -3.11 -5.74 12.52
C ASP A 44 -4.61 -5.78 12.25
N MET A 45 -5.01 -5.85 10.98
CA MET A 45 -6.42 -5.98 10.59
C MET A 45 -7.07 -7.21 11.23
N ALA A 46 -6.38 -8.36 11.23
CA ALA A 46 -6.86 -9.56 11.91
C ALA A 46 -7.05 -9.36 13.42
N ALA A 47 -6.13 -8.67 14.09
CA ALA A 47 -6.25 -8.36 15.52
C ALA A 47 -7.49 -7.50 15.82
N PHE A 48 -7.76 -6.49 14.99
CA PHE A 48 -8.98 -5.67 15.09
C PHE A 48 -10.25 -6.49 14.86
N ILE A 49 -10.27 -7.37 13.85
CA ILE A 49 -11.42 -8.24 13.58
C ILE A 49 -11.70 -9.16 14.78
N VAL A 50 -10.67 -9.75 15.38
CA VAL A 50 -10.83 -10.60 16.58
C VAL A 50 -11.46 -9.81 17.72
N ARG A 51 -11.00 -8.58 17.98
CA ARG A 51 -11.59 -7.73 19.03
C ARG A 51 -13.03 -7.34 18.72
N LEU A 52 -13.36 -7.12 17.45
CA LEU A 52 -14.72 -6.77 17.05
C LEU A 52 -15.71 -7.91 17.31
N LEU A 53 -15.27 -9.18 17.22
CA LEU A 53 -16.09 -10.36 17.55
C LEU A 53 -16.56 -10.42 19.01
N ASP A 54 -15.88 -9.73 19.91
CA ASP A 54 -16.27 -9.65 21.32
C ASP A 54 -17.25 -8.50 21.61
N GLU A 55 -17.52 -7.62 20.64
CA GLU A 55 -18.45 -6.50 20.81
C GLU A 55 -19.89 -6.89 20.45
N GLU A 56 -20.84 -6.46 21.28
CA GLU A 56 -22.28 -6.66 21.02
C GLU A 56 -22.76 -5.76 19.86
N ASP A 57 -22.27 -4.52 19.81
CA ASP A 57 -22.69 -3.53 18.83
C ASP A 57 -21.65 -3.34 17.71
N TRP A 58 -22.06 -3.72 16.50
CA TRP A 58 -21.28 -3.56 15.28
C TRP A 58 -21.79 -2.38 14.47
N PRO A 59 -20.95 -1.35 14.21
CA PRO A 59 -21.34 -0.32 13.27
C PRO A 59 -21.44 -0.93 11.87
N GLU A 60 -22.35 -0.41 11.05
CA GLU A 60 -22.52 -0.85 9.65
C GLU A 60 -21.20 -0.77 8.86
N PHE A 61 -20.39 0.25 9.15
CA PHE A 61 -19.06 0.43 8.57
C PHE A 61 -18.02 0.66 9.67
N SER A 62 -16.89 -0.06 9.57
CA SER A 62 -15.71 0.10 10.42
C SER A 62 -14.50 0.39 9.56
N VAL A 63 -13.64 1.31 10.01
CA VAL A 63 -12.39 1.66 9.33
C VAL A 63 -11.21 1.29 10.22
N ILE A 64 -10.17 0.70 9.64
CA ILE A 64 -8.91 0.43 10.32
C ILE A 64 -7.80 1.08 9.51
N VAL A 65 -7.07 2.01 10.11
CA VAL A 65 -5.91 2.65 9.48
C VAL A 65 -4.67 2.35 10.31
N GLY A 66 -3.74 1.59 9.74
CA GLY A 66 -2.45 1.30 10.38
C GLY A 66 -1.48 2.46 10.28
N SER A 67 -1.29 2.98 9.07
CA SER A 67 -0.42 4.10 8.72
C SER A 67 -1.02 4.91 7.57
N GLN A 68 -0.61 6.17 7.46
CA GLN A 68 -0.95 7.08 6.36
C GLN A 68 0.34 7.62 5.77
N THR A 69 0.42 7.69 4.45
CA THR A 69 1.60 8.19 3.70
C THR A 69 1.15 8.68 2.33
N THR A 70 2.09 9.14 1.51
CA THR A 70 1.93 9.30 0.07
C THR A 70 2.89 8.36 -0.68
N TYR A 71 2.73 8.22 -2.00
CA TYR A 71 3.70 7.48 -2.82
C TYR A 71 5.09 8.13 -2.77
N ASN A 72 5.19 9.46 -2.77
CA ASN A 72 6.48 10.16 -2.66
C ASN A 72 7.17 9.91 -1.31
N GLN A 73 6.42 9.91 -0.21
CA GLN A 73 6.96 9.59 1.12
C GLN A 73 7.40 8.13 1.23
N LEU A 74 6.61 7.21 0.65
CA LEU A 74 6.95 5.80 0.59
C LEU A 74 8.20 5.55 -0.25
N LEU A 75 8.30 6.21 -1.41
CA LEU A 75 9.47 6.17 -2.29
C LEU A 75 10.72 6.67 -1.55
N GLN A 76 10.63 7.82 -0.89
CA GLN A 76 11.75 8.37 -0.14
C GLN A 76 12.25 7.39 0.91
N LEU A 77 11.35 6.80 1.70
CA LEU A 77 11.70 5.81 2.71
C LEU A 77 12.33 4.55 2.07
N ALA A 78 11.80 4.09 0.94
CA ALA A 78 12.37 2.96 0.22
C ALA A 78 13.78 3.26 -0.31
N GLU A 79 14.02 4.43 -0.89
CA GLU A 79 15.35 4.87 -1.35
C GLU A 79 16.36 4.96 -0.19
N GLU A 80 15.94 5.50 0.95
CA GLU A 80 16.76 5.57 2.17
C GLU A 80 17.18 4.16 2.64
N LEU A 81 16.25 3.20 2.65
CA LEU A 81 16.51 1.82 3.07
C LEU A 81 17.36 1.04 2.07
N ARG A 82 17.18 1.28 0.77
CA ARG A 82 17.98 0.62 -0.29
C ARG A 82 19.34 1.29 -0.51
N GLY A 83 19.56 2.49 0.04
CA GLY A 83 20.79 3.26 -0.13
C GLY A 83 21.05 3.73 -1.56
N LYS A 84 20.01 3.79 -2.41
CA LYS A 84 20.13 4.22 -3.81
C LYS A 84 18.82 4.81 -4.34
N LYS A 85 18.95 5.61 -5.40
CA LYS A 85 17.80 6.20 -6.11
C LYS A 85 17.08 5.16 -6.96
N PHE A 86 15.77 5.31 -7.06
CA PHE A 86 14.91 4.44 -7.85
C PHE A 86 14.76 5.01 -9.27
N GLN A 87 14.48 4.12 -10.23
CA GLN A 87 13.96 4.56 -11.52
C GLN A 87 12.47 4.87 -11.37
N VAL A 88 12.09 6.13 -11.54
CA VAL A 88 10.73 6.60 -11.28
C VAL A 88 10.09 7.10 -12.56
N VAL A 89 8.87 6.64 -12.82
CA VAL A 89 7.96 7.17 -13.84
C VAL A 89 6.73 7.72 -13.13
N TYR A 90 6.31 8.93 -13.49
CA TYR A 90 5.05 9.50 -13.05
C TYR A 90 4.04 9.44 -14.20
N ASP A 91 2.92 8.76 -13.98
CA ASP A 91 1.83 8.74 -14.94
C ASP A 91 0.92 9.96 -14.70
N SER A 92 0.75 10.79 -15.72
CA SER A 92 -0.10 11.99 -15.58
C SER A 92 -1.57 11.60 -15.37
N VAL A 93 -2.32 12.50 -14.73
CA VAL A 93 -3.77 12.32 -14.49
C VAL A 93 -4.53 12.00 -15.79
N ASP A 94 -4.18 12.66 -16.90
CA ASP A 94 -4.85 12.45 -18.19
C ASP A 94 -4.55 11.06 -18.76
N LYS A 95 -3.28 10.63 -18.71
CA LYS A 95 -2.88 9.27 -19.10
C LYS A 95 -3.60 8.19 -18.28
N ILE A 96 -3.69 8.39 -16.96
CA ILE A 96 -4.40 7.47 -16.06
C ILE A 96 -5.89 7.39 -16.41
N LYS A 97 -6.54 8.51 -16.77
CA LYS A 97 -7.94 8.52 -17.22
C LYS A 97 -8.12 7.71 -18.50
N GLU A 98 -7.19 7.82 -19.44
CA GLU A 98 -7.18 7.04 -20.69
C GLU A 98 -6.79 5.57 -20.49
N GLY A 99 -6.29 5.19 -19.31
CA GLY A 99 -5.80 3.84 -19.02
C GLY A 99 -4.40 3.57 -19.57
N ASP A 100 -3.71 4.62 -20.05
CA ASP A 100 -2.28 4.57 -20.37
C ASP A 100 -1.47 4.67 -19.07
N VAL A 101 -1.22 3.52 -18.45
CA VAL A 101 -0.46 3.44 -17.20
C VAL A 101 0.79 2.59 -17.37
N THR A 102 1.83 2.98 -16.63
CA THR A 102 3.07 2.24 -16.52
C THR A 102 2.88 1.09 -15.54
N ILE A 103 3.00 -0.15 -16.01
CA ILE A 103 2.96 -1.33 -15.15
C ILE A 103 4.33 -1.45 -14.46
N PRO A 104 4.42 -1.37 -13.13
CA PRO A 104 5.69 -1.57 -12.44
C PRO A 104 6.14 -3.05 -12.57
N PRO A 105 7.41 -3.37 -12.32
CA PRO A 105 7.86 -4.76 -12.30
C PRO A 105 7.01 -5.60 -11.35
N MET A 106 6.48 -6.70 -11.89
CA MET A 106 5.61 -7.62 -11.16
C MET A 106 6.42 -8.83 -10.67
N PRO A 107 6.01 -9.45 -9.54
CA PRO A 107 6.55 -10.76 -9.15
C PRO A 107 6.36 -11.80 -10.26
N SER A 108 7.27 -12.78 -10.37
CA SER A 108 7.22 -13.78 -11.46
C SER A 108 5.97 -14.66 -11.45
N ASP A 109 5.35 -14.82 -10.27
CA ASP A 109 4.33 -15.83 -10.01
C ASP A 109 2.94 -15.19 -9.77
N THR A 110 2.67 -14.01 -10.33
CA THR A 110 1.37 -13.33 -10.10
C THR A 110 0.18 -14.07 -10.71
N GLY A 111 0.39 -14.85 -11.78
CA GLY A 111 -0.66 -15.56 -12.50
C GLY A 111 -1.56 -14.68 -13.38
N TYR A 112 -1.31 -13.36 -13.44
CA TYR A 112 -2.07 -12.41 -14.25
C TYR A 112 -1.46 -12.24 -15.64
N SER A 113 -2.32 -12.07 -16.64
CA SER A 113 -1.94 -11.61 -17.97
C SER A 113 -1.51 -10.13 -17.95
N VAL A 114 -0.77 -9.71 -18.98
CA VAL A 114 -0.35 -8.30 -19.12
C VAL A 114 -1.54 -7.35 -19.19
N GLU A 115 -2.66 -7.77 -19.80
CA GLU A 115 -3.89 -6.98 -19.89
C GLU A 115 -4.53 -6.78 -18.51
N GLU A 116 -4.69 -7.85 -17.73
CA GLU A 116 -5.24 -7.77 -16.36
C GLU A 116 -4.36 -6.91 -15.44
N LEU A 117 -3.03 -7.01 -15.59
CA LEU A 117 -2.08 -6.17 -14.85
C LEU A 117 -2.25 -4.69 -15.22
N LYS A 118 -2.44 -4.39 -16.51
CA LYS A 118 -2.68 -3.02 -16.99
C LYS A 118 -4.00 -2.47 -16.44
N GLU A 119 -5.07 -3.25 -16.54
CA GLU A 119 -6.41 -2.86 -16.05
C GLU A 119 -6.40 -2.62 -14.53
N THR A 120 -5.79 -3.53 -13.77
CA THR A 120 -5.67 -3.41 -12.31
C THR A 120 -4.84 -2.20 -11.93
N THR A 121 -3.71 -1.98 -12.60
CA THR A 121 -2.85 -0.80 -12.38
C THR A 121 -3.62 0.48 -12.69
N ALA A 122 -4.36 0.53 -13.80
CA ALA A 122 -5.15 1.70 -14.19
C ALA A 122 -6.25 1.99 -13.17
N LEU A 123 -6.95 0.95 -12.68
CA LEU A 123 -7.96 1.09 -11.64
C LEU A 123 -7.36 1.66 -10.34
N VAL A 124 -6.28 1.06 -9.83
CA VAL A 124 -5.64 1.52 -8.58
C VAL A 124 -5.09 2.94 -8.72
N SER A 125 -4.50 3.29 -9.86
CA SER A 125 -4.05 4.65 -10.16
C SER A 125 -5.21 5.65 -10.15
N ARG A 126 -6.35 5.32 -10.78
CA ARG A 126 -7.56 6.17 -10.77
C ARG A 126 -8.12 6.37 -9.36
N LEU A 127 -8.18 5.30 -8.57
CA LEU A 127 -8.64 5.37 -7.18
C LEU A 127 -7.70 6.22 -6.31
N THR A 128 -6.40 6.12 -6.55
CA THR A 128 -5.38 6.93 -5.86
C THR A 128 -5.58 8.42 -6.13
N ILE A 129 -5.57 8.84 -7.41
CA ILE A 129 -5.69 10.26 -7.78
C ILE A 129 -7.08 10.86 -7.48
N SER A 130 -8.07 10.00 -7.22
CA SER A 130 -9.40 10.42 -6.79
C SER A 130 -9.50 10.55 -5.26
N GLY A 131 -8.42 10.30 -4.52
CA GLY A 131 -8.37 10.38 -3.06
C GLY A 131 -9.12 9.26 -2.33
N VAL A 132 -9.50 8.17 -3.02
CA VAL A 132 -10.33 7.09 -2.43
C VAL A 132 -9.61 6.37 -1.28
N PHE A 133 -8.28 6.34 -1.30
CA PHE A 133 -7.48 5.73 -0.23
C PHE A 133 -7.24 6.66 0.98
N ASP A 134 -7.70 7.91 0.96
CA ASP A 134 -7.75 8.76 2.16
C ASP A 134 -9.00 8.44 2.98
N LEU A 135 -8.97 7.31 3.68
CA LEU A 135 -10.12 6.75 4.39
C LEU A 135 -10.64 7.68 5.50
N PRO A 136 -11.96 7.71 5.75
CA PRO A 136 -12.56 8.64 6.71
C PRO A 136 -12.02 8.46 8.13
N ARG A 137 -12.19 9.52 8.93
CA ARG A 137 -11.73 9.56 10.33
C ARG A 137 -12.83 9.05 11.26
N GLU A 138 -14.10 9.19 10.87
CA GLU A 138 -15.22 8.58 11.58
C GLU A 138 -15.13 7.05 11.57
N ASN A 139 -15.66 6.42 12.61
CA ASN A 139 -15.74 4.96 12.76
C ASN A 139 -14.40 4.21 12.66
N ARG A 140 -13.28 4.90 12.92
CA ARG A 140 -11.98 4.25 13.05
C ARG A 140 -11.94 3.39 14.31
N LEU A 141 -11.82 2.08 14.14
CA LEU A 141 -11.68 1.13 15.25
C LEU A 141 -10.43 1.40 16.09
N ASN A 142 -9.42 2.07 15.53
CA ASN A 142 -8.24 2.54 16.26
C ASN A 142 -8.61 3.34 17.53
N ALA A 143 -9.66 4.16 17.49
CA ALA A 143 -10.10 4.95 18.64
C ALA A 143 -10.94 4.13 19.63
N ARG A 144 -11.67 3.12 19.14
CA ARG A 144 -12.47 2.21 19.96
C ARG A 144 -11.60 1.20 20.72
N PHE A 145 -10.52 0.73 20.09
CA PHE A 145 -9.57 -0.22 20.68
C PHE A 145 -8.16 0.41 20.74
N PRO A 146 -7.93 1.39 21.62
CA PRO A 146 -6.65 2.10 21.69
C PRO A 146 -5.48 1.19 22.11
N ASP A 147 -5.76 0.08 22.81
CA ASP A 147 -4.75 -0.89 23.23
C ASP A 147 -4.29 -1.82 22.08
N THR A 148 -5.00 -1.83 20.96
CA THR A 148 -4.61 -2.59 19.76
C THR A 148 -3.69 -1.73 18.90
N GLU A 149 -2.38 -1.81 19.16
CA GLU A 149 -1.39 -1.06 18.41
C GLU A 149 -1.30 -1.50 16.95
N THR A 150 -1.12 -0.54 16.05
CA THR A 150 -0.87 -0.79 14.64
C THR A 150 0.60 -0.67 14.30
N THR A 151 1.05 -1.55 13.42
CA THR A 151 2.37 -1.54 12.82
C THR A 151 2.58 -0.23 12.04
N LYS A 152 3.69 0.46 12.35
CA LYS A 152 4.08 1.69 11.66
C LYS A 152 4.86 1.38 10.39
N LEU A 153 4.55 2.10 9.31
CA LEU A 153 5.15 1.90 7.99
C LEU A 153 6.68 1.88 8.02
N LYS A 154 7.31 2.85 8.71
CA LYS A 154 8.77 2.93 8.81
C LYS A 154 9.39 1.68 9.44
N ALA A 155 8.92 1.31 10.65
CA ALA A 155 9.40 0.12 11.35
C ALA A 155 9.13 -1.17 10.54
N PHE A 156 8.01 -1.23 9.83
CA PHE A 156 7.68 -2.34 8.94
C PHE A 156 8.69 -2.49 7.80
N LEU A 157 8.97 -1.41 7.07
CA LEU A 157 9.90 -1.43 5.95
C LEU A 157 11.36 -1.57 6.39
N GLU A 158 11.76 -1.01 7.52
CA GLU A 158 13.07 -1.25 8.14
C GLU A 158 13.27 -2.74 8.43
N LYS A 159 12.26 -3.41 8.99
CA LYS A 159 12.32 -4.85 9.24
C LYS A 159 12.39 -5.67 7.94
N ALA A 160 11.70 -5.22 6.89
CA ALA A 160 11.64 -5.91 5.61
C ALA A 160 12.91 -5.73 4.76
N TRP A 161 13.48 -4.51 4.73
CA TRP A 161 14.50 -4.10 3.78
C TRP A 161 15.80 -3.60 4.40
N GLY A 162 15.83 -3.30 5.70
CA GLY A 162 16.98 -2.68 6.38
C GLY A 162 18.23 -3.57 6.46
N ASN A 163 18.09 -4.89 6.31
CA ASN A 163 19.21 -5.84 6.30
C ASN A 163 19.58 -6.35 4.89
N SER A 164 18.84 -5.93 3.87
CA SER A 164 19.01 -6.39 2.49
C SER A 164 19.96 -5.43 1.77
N GLN A 165 21.27 -5.45 2.06
CA GLN A 165 22.26 -4.74 1.23
C GLN A 165 22.59 -5.52 -0.03
#